data_AF-A0A1A9KH28-F1
#
_entry.id   AF-A0A1A9KH28-F1
#
_cell.length_a   1.000
_cell.length_b   1.000
_cell.length_c   1.000
_cell.angle_alpha   90.00
_cell.angle_beta   90.00
_cell.angle_gamma   90.00
#
_symmetry.space_group_name_H-M   'P 1'
#
loop_
_entity.id
_entity.type
_entity.pdbx_description
1 polymer ?
#
loop_
_entity_poly.entity_id
_entity_poly.type
_entity_poly.pdbx_seq_one_letter_code
_entity_poly.pdbx_strand_id
1 'polypeptide(L)'
;MQQATLYLILGALALGLAITLLVAWRTAHSEYAKGYDLGHADAARHHQKHINALHEDLDLLRSSLRLADAEHYAKAEALGRAADELVAAYARRANPFTAEDAVELMKVSGQLKVTAVMAERVGAHEHRAWALKAADNAKSLAERIRQAIEAAAEPAPPLADTARLDWLEETASGSAVSDTFYLYFTVGQTFQGPASFRAAIDHAMAQEQLEAAA
;
A
#
# COMPACT_ATOMS: atom_id res chain seq x y z
N MET A 1 -79.45 -17.48 69.75
CA MET A 1 -79.06 -18.02 68.42
C MET A 1 -78.38 -16.99 67.51
N GLN A 2 -78.70 -15.68 67.56
CA GLN A 2 -78.04 -14.64 66.74
C GLN A 2 -76.52 -14.48 66.94
N GLN A 3 -75.99 -14.72 68.15
CA GLN A 3 -74.54 -14.60 68.40
C GLN A 3 -73.74 -15.71 67.71
N ALA A 4 -74.25 -16.95 67.68
CA ALA A 4 -73.56 -18.07 67.05
C ALA A 4 -73.45 -17.91 65.52
N THR A 5 -74.50 -17.38 64.87
CA THR A 5 -74.47 -17.06 63.44
C THR A 5 -73.50 -15.91 63.11
N LEU A 6 -73.40 -14.89 63.96
CA LEU A 6 -72.42 -13.81 63.80
C LEU A 6 -70.97 -14.31 63.90
N TYR A 7 -70.66 -15.19 64.87
CA TYR A 7 -69.32 -15.76 64.99
C TYR A 7 -68.95 -16.68 63.81
N LEU A 8 -69.91 -17.41 63.24
CA LEU A 8 -69.68 -18.23 62.03
C LEU A 8 -69.40 -17.36 60.80
N ILE A 9 -70.12 -16.26 60.62
CA ILE A 9 -69.90 -15.32 59.51
C ILE A 9 -68.53 -14.65 59.65
N LEU A 10 -68.18 -14.16 60.85
CA LEU A 10 -66.87 -13.58 61.12
C LEU A 10 -65.73 -14.59 60.93
N GLY A 11 -65.94 -15.84 61.37
CA GLY A 11 -64.97 -16.92 61.16
C GLY A 11 -64.77 -17.25 59.68
N ALA A 12 -65.84 -17.35 58.90
CA ALA A 12 -65.77 -17.58 57.46
C ALA A 12 -65.08 -16.41 56.72
N LEU A 13 -65.35 -15.17 57.15
CA LEU A 13 -64.75 -13.97 56.55
C LEU A 13 -63.25 -13.87 56.89
N ALA A 14 -62.86 -14.16 58.12
CA ALA A 14 -61.45 -14.22 58.53
C ALA A 14 -60.70 -15.33 57.79
N LEU A 15 -61.32 -16.50 57.60
CA LEU A 15 -60.73 -17.61 56.84
C LEU A 15 -60.56 -17.24 55.36
N GLY A 16 -61.58 -16.62 54.76
CA GLY A 16 -61.51 -16.13 53.38
C GLY A 16 -60.38 -15.12 53.17
N LEU A 17 -60.22 -14.19 54.13
CA LEU A 17 -59.17 -13.17 54.08
C LEU A 17 -57.76 -13.75 54.29
N ALA A 18 -57.62 -14.78 55.14
CA ALA A 18 -56.37 -15.51 55.31
C ALA A 18 -55.97 -16.27 54.03
N ILE A 19 -56.94 -16.90 53.35
CA ILE A 19 -56.71 -17.61 52.09
C ILE A 19 -56.27 -16.65 50.98
N THR A 20 -56.94 -15.51 50.83
CA THR A 20 -56.57 -14.52 49.79
C THR A 20 -55.18 -13.94 50.01
N LEU A 21 -54.81 -13.63 51.26
CA LEU A 21 -53.45 -13.18 51.61
C LEU A 21 -52.39 -14.23 51.26
N LEU A 22 -52.65 -15.51 51.57
CA LEU A 22 -51.70 -16.59 51.31
C LEU A 22 -51.51 -16.83 49.81
N VAL A 23 -52.59 -16.77 49.03
CA VAL A 23 -52.52 -16.85 47.56
C VAL A 23 -51.76 -15.66 46.99
N ALA A 24 -52.09 -14.43 47.41
CA ALA A 24 -51.43 -13.21 46.95
C ALA A 24 -49.93 -13.18 47.28
N TRP A 25 -49.55 -13.64 48.48
CA TRP A 25 -48.15 -13.75 48.87
C TRP A 25 -47.40 -14.77 48.01
N ARG A 26 -48.01 -15.93 47.76
CA ARG A 26 -47.40 -16.99 46.94
C ARG A 26 -47.25 -16.57 45.48
N THR A 27 -48.26 -15.90 44.90
CA THR A 27 -48.19 -15.41 43.51
C THR A 27 -47.12 -14.32 43.39
N ALA A 28 -47.13 -13.33 44.27
CA ALA A 28 -46.13 -12.25 44.28
C ALA A 28 -44.71 -12.82 44.38
N HIS A 29 -44.45 -13.73 45.33
CA HIS A 29 -43.11 -14.30 45.51
C HIS A 29 -42.65 -15.12 44.29
N SER A 30 -43.58 -15.85 43.66
CA SER A 30 -43.27 -16.62 42.44
C SER A 30 -43.00 -15.73 41.22
N GLU A 31 -43.67 -14.58 41.13
CA GLU A 31 -43.47 -13.62 40.04
C GLU A 31 -42.17 -12.83 40.21
N TYR A 32 -41.80 -12.47 41.44
CA TYR A 32 -40.50 -11.84 41.71
C TYR A 32 -39.33 -12.76 41.33
N ALA A 33 -39.38 -14.04 41.70
CA ALA A 33 -38.34 -15.01 41.33
C ALA A 33 -38.26 -15.20 39.80
N LYS A 34 -39.42 -15.39 39.14
CA LYS A 34 -39.46 -15.53 37.68
C LYS A 34 -38.98 -14.26 36.96
N GLY A 35 -39.36 -13.08 37.44
CA GLY A 35 -38.94 -11.81 36.87
C GLY A 35 -37.43 -11.57 37.01
N TYR A 36 -36.86 -11.94 38.16
CA TYR A 36 -35.42 -11.88 38.39
C TYR A 36 -34.66 -12.81 37.44
N ASP A 37 -35.08 -14.07 37.34
CA ASP A 37 -34.44 -15.07 36.46
C ASP A 37 -34.55 -14.69 34.98
N LEU A 38 -35.72 -14.19 34.56
CA LEU A 38 -35.95 -13.70 33.19
C LEU A 38 -35.09 -12.47 32.88
N GLY A 39 -35.03 -11.50 33.79
CA GLY A 39 -34.21 -10.30 33.64
C GLY A 39 -32.73 -10.63 33.59
N HIS A 40 -32.25 -11.54 34.45
CA HIS A 40 -30.87 -12.00 34.43
C HIS A 40 -30.52 -12.75 33.13
N ALA A 41 -31.40 -13.65 32.68
CA ALA A 41 -31.20 -14.38 31.42
C ALA A 41 -31.25 -13.47 30.18
N ASP A 42 -32.06 -12.41 30.20
CA ASP A 42 -32.11 -11.43 29.12
C ASP A 42 -30.87 -10.52 29.11
N ALA A 43 -30.44 -10.04 30.26
CA ALA A 43 -29.20 -9.29 30.41
C ALA A 43 -27.98 -10.11 29.94
N ALA A 44 -27.87 -11.38 30.35
CA ALA A 44 -26.81 -12.27 29.90
C ALA A 44 -26.81 -12.47 28.38
N ARG A 45 -28.00 -12.66 27.78
CA ARG A 45 -28.13 -12.77 26.31
C ARG A 45 -27.75 -11.48 25.60
N HIS A 46 -28.14 -10.33 26.13
CA HIS A 46 -27.78 -9.03 25.56
C HIS A 46 -26.28 -8.79 25.62
N HIS A 47 -25.64 -9.09 26.75
CA HIS A 47 -24.18 -9.00 26.89
C HIS A 47 -23.47 -9.94 25.92
N GLN A 48 -23.93 -11.18 25.77
CA GLN A 48 -23.34 -12.11 24.82
C GLN A 48 -23.46 -11.61 23.37
N LYS A 49 -24.62 -11.07 22.98
CA LYS A 49 -24.81 -10.47 21.65
C LYS A 49 -23.86 -9.30 21.42
N HIS A 50 -23.71 -8.42 22.41
CA HIS A 50 -22.81 -7.29 22.31
C HIS A 50 -21.35 -7.73 22.19
N ILE A 51 -20.92 -8.72 22.98
CA ILE A 51 -19.57 -9.29 22.88
C ILE A 51 -19.35 -9.92 21.50
N ASN A 52 -20.33 -10.64 20.95
CA ASN A 52 -20.21 -11.23 19.62
C ASN A 52 -20.11 -10.17 18.52
N ALA A 53 -20.93 -9.11 18.59
CA ALA A 53 -20.87 -7.99 17.64
C ALA A 53 -19.50 -7.28 17.69
N LEU A 54 -18.95 -7.04 18.89
CA LEU A 54 -17.61 -6.47 19.04
C LEU A 54 -16.50 -7.36 18.46
N HIS A 55 -16.63 -8.68 18.57
CA HIS A 55 -15.66 -9.60 17.95
C HIS A 55 -15.74 -9.55 16.43
N GLU A 56 -16.95 -9.52 15.86
CA GLU A 56 -17.15 -9.40 14.42
C GLU A 56 -16.56 -8.08 13.88
N ASP A 57 -16.79 -6.96 14.56
CA ASP A 57 -16.21 -5.67 14.21
C ASP A 57 -14.67 -5.68 14.30
N LEU A 58 -14.09 -6.32 15.33
CA LEU A 58 -12.65 -6.46 15.46
C LEU A 58 -12.04 -7.32 14.35
N ASP A 59 -12.72 -8.38 13.93
CA ASP A 59 -12.25 -9.23 12.85
C ASP A 59 -12.34 -8.52 11.49
N LEU A 60 -13.40 -7.75 11.26
CA LEU A 60 -13.51 -6.87 10.09
C LEU A 60 -12.38 -5.83 10.08
N LEU A 61 -12.11 -5.16 11.20
CA LEU A 61 -11.05 -4.16 11.30
C LEU A 61 -9.65 -4.78 11.12
N ARG A 62 -9.42 -5.99 11.62
CA ARG A 62 -8.16 -6.72 11.37
C ARG A 62 -8.00 -7.11 9.91
N SER A 63 -9.10 -7.50 9.25
CA SER A 63 -9.07 -7.84 7.83
C SER A 63 -8.74 -6.62 6.96
N SER A 64 -9.33 -5.46 7.28
CA SER A 64 -9.06 -4.21 6.55
C SER A 64 -7.63 -3.71 6.79
N LEU A 65 -7.11 -3.82 8.02
CA LEU A 65 -5.71 -3.50 8.30
C LEU A 65 -4.73 -4.38 7.51
N ARG A 66 -4.97 -5.70 7.43
CA ARG A 66 -4.13 -6.61 6.64
C ARG A 66 -4.14 -6.26 5.15
N LEU A 67 -5.29 -5.88 4.61
CA LEU A 67 -5.40 -5.42 3.22
C LEU A 67 -4.64 -4.12 3.00
N ALA A 68 -4.80 -3.14 3.90
CA ALA A 68 -4.09 -1.87 3.84
C ALA A 68 -2.57 -2.06 3.94
N ASP A 69 -2.10 -2.94 4.83
CA ASP A 69 -0.69 -3.29 4.95
C ASP A 69 -0.17 -3.93 3.66
N ALA A 70 -0.90 -4.91 3.11
CA ALA A 70 -0.52 -5.56 1.85
C ALA A 70 -0.45 -4.56 0.68
N GLU A 71 -1.40 -3.65 0.56
CA GLU A 71 -1.38 -2.57 -0.42
C GLU A 71 -0.19 -1.63 -0.21
N HIS A 72 0.11 -1.27 1.04
CA HIS A 72 1.23 -0.41 1.37
C HIS A 72 2.56 -1.08 0.99
N TYR A 73 2.75 -2.37 1.30
CA TYR A 73 3.92 -3.13 0.88
C TYR A 73 4.06 -3.20 -0.64
N ALA A 74 2.97 -3.47 -1.36
CA ALA A 74 2.99 -3.51 -2.82
C ALA A 74 3.37 -2.15 -3.42
N LYS A 75 2.83 -1.05 -2.87
CA LYS A 75 3.19 0.33 -3.28
C LYS A 75 4.65 0.63 -3.00
N ALA A 76 5.17 0.26 -1.83
CA ALA A 76 6.57 0.45 -1.47
C ALA A 76 7.51 -0.33 -2.41
N GLU A 77 7.18 -1.58 -2.75
CA GLU A 77 7.96 -2.40 -3.67
C GLU A 77 7.93 -1.84 -5.11
N ALA A 78 6.77 -1.34 -5.57
CA ALA A 78 6.67 -0.68 -6.87
C ALA A 78 7.54 0.58 -6.93
N LEU A 79 7.54 1.40 -5.86
CA LEU A 79 8.42 2.57 -5.75
C LEU A 79 9.90 2.18 -5.74
N GLY A 80 10.25 1.10 -5.02
CA GLY A 80 11.63 0.57 -4.99
C GLY A 80 12.12 0.15 -6.38
N ARG A 81 11.31 -0.62 -7.12
CA ARG A 81 11.63 -1.02 -8.50
C ARG A 81 11.78 0.17 -9.43
N ALA A 82 10.88 1.15 -9.36
CA ALA A 82 10.98 2.36 -10.16
C ALA A 82 12.27 3.16 -9.84
N ALA A 83 12.65 3.24 -8.56
CA ALA A 83 13.90 3.90 -8.16
C ALA A 83 15.13 3.15 -8.68
N ASP A 84 15.15 1.82 -8.60
CA ASP A 84 16.25 1.00 -9.12
C ASP A 84 16.39 1.13 -10.64
N GLU A 85 15.26 1.16 -11.38
CA GLU A 85 15.24 1.41 -12.82
C GLU A 85 15.82 2.77 -13.19
N LEU A 86 15.46 3.82 -12.43
CA LEU A 86 16.01 5.16 -12.61
C LEU A 86 17.51 5.20 -12.32
N VAL A 87 17.94 4.65 -11.18
CA VAL A 87 19.37 4.60 -10.82
C VAL A 87 20.15 3.86 -11.90
N ALA A 88 19.64 2.74 -12.41
CA ALA A 88 20.28 2.00 -13.49
C ALA A 88 20.37 2.83 -14.78
N ALA A 89 19.32 3.57 -15.14
CA ALA A 89 19.33 4.45 -16.31
C ALA A 89 20.36 5.59 -16.16
N TYR A 90 20.41 6.25 -15.00
CA TYR A 90 21.39 7.30 -14.74
C TYR A 90 22.82 6.76 -14.66
N ALA A 91 23.02 5.57 -14.09
CA ALA A 91 24.32 4.91 -14.04
C ALA A 91 24.84 4.58 -15.46
N ARG A 92 23.96 4.13 -16.37
CA ARG A 92 24.31 3.94 -17.79
C ARG A 92 24.74 5.26 -18.45
N ARG A 93 24.03 6.36 -18.17
CA ARG A 93 24.33 7.68 -18.73
C ARG A 93 25.61 8.31 -18.16
N ALA A 94 25.93 8.01 -16.91
CA ALA A 94 27.19 8.44 -16.27
C ALA A 94 28.41 7.63 -16.73
N ASN A 95 28.27 6.81 -17.79
CA ASN A 95 29.36 6.05 -18.36
C ASN A 95 30.55 6.99 -18.70
N PRO A 96 31.72 6.82 -18.05
CA PRO A 96 32.87 7.68 -18.29
C PRO A 96 33.58 7.36 -19.61
N PHE A 97 33.24 6.26 -20.27
CA PHE A 97 33.91 5.80 -21.48
C PHE A 97 33.38 6.51 -22.73
N THR A 98 34.30 6.81 -23.65
CA THR A 98 33.97 7.42 -24.95
C THR A 98 34.16 6.45 -26.10
N ALA A 99 33.71 6.84 -27.30
CA ALA A 99 33.92 6.05 -28.51
C ALA A 99 35.41 5.88 -28.84
N GLU A 100 36.24 6.86 -28.49
CA GLU A 100 37.69 6.81 -28.63
C GLU A 100 38.30 5.66 -27.81
N ASP A 101 37.86 5.45 -26.56
CA ASP A 101 38.38 4.38 -25.70
C ASP A 101 38.20 2.99 -26.32
N ALA A 102 37.03 2.75 -26.92
CA ALA A 102 36.76 1.49 -27.62
C ALA A 102 37.65 1.33 -28.87
N VAL A 103 37.92 2.41 -29.59
CA VAL A 103 38.83 2.40 -30.75
C VAL A 103 40.26 2.13 -30.31
N GLU A 104 40.71 2.75 -29.22
CA GLU A 104 42.05 2.54 -28.65
C GLU A 104 42.27 1.11 -28.20
N LEU A 105 41.32 0.52 -27.48
CA LEU A 105 41.39 -0.90 -27.09
C LEU A 105 41.44 -1.84 -28.31
N MET A 106 40.77 -1.46 -29.40
CA MET A 106 40.84 -2.23 -30.65
C MET A 106 42.21 -2.13 -31.33
N LYS A 107 42.85 -0.95 -31.27
CA LYS A 107 44.24 -0.77 -31.72
C LYS A 107 45.20 -1.60 -30.86
N VAL A 108 45.04 -1.58 -29.54
CA VAL A 108 45.83 -2.40 -28.61
C VAL A 108 45.68 -3.89 -28.90
N SER A 109 44.45 -4.38 -29.17
CA SER A 109 44.23 -5.76 -29.61
C SER A 109 45.00 -6.09 -30.89
N GLY A 110 44.98 -5.19 -31.89
CA GLY A 110 45.77 -5.34 -33.12
C GLY A 110 47.27 -5.43 -32.86
N GLN A 111 47.81 -4.55 -32.03
CA GLN A 111 49.23 -4.55 -31.65
C GLN A 111 49.62 -5.84 -30.92
N LEU A 112 48.79 -6.32 -29.99
CA LEU A 112 49.03 -7.57 -29.28
C LEU A 112 49.02 -8.79 -30.20
N LYS A 113 48.20 -8.80 -31.27
CA LYS A 113 48.25 -9.84 -32.30
C LYS A 113 49.57 -9.79 -33.09
N VAL A 114 50.07 -8.60 -33.42
CA VAL A 114 51.39 -8.46 -34.05
C VAL A 114 52.49 -8.99 -33.11
N THR A 115 52.43 -8.66 -31.81
CA THR A 115 53.35 -9.19 -30.80
C THR A 115 53.30 -10.71 -30.72
N ALA A 116 52.10 -11.32 -30.80
CA ALA A 116 51.96 -12.77 -30.84
C ALA A 116 52.68 -13.40 -32.04
N VAL A 117 52.55 -12.80 -33.23
CA VAL A 117 53.26 -13.24 -34.44
C VAL A 117 54.78 -13.12 -34.28
N MET A 118 55.26 -12.06 -33.64
CA MET A 118 56.69 -11.89 -33.36
C MET A 118 57.20 -12.91 -32.34
N ALA A 119 56.45 -13.16 -31.26
CA ALA A 119 56.77 -14.18 -30.27
C ALA A 119 56.85 -15.58 -30.88
N GLU A 120 55.97 -15.89 -31.84
CA GLU A 120 56.01 -17.14 -32.60
C GLU A 120 57.31 -17.29 -33.40
N ARG A 121 57.78 -16.22 -34.06
CA ARG A 121 59.01 -16.23 -34.86
C ARG A 121 60.28 -16.48 -34.04
N VAL A 122 60.28 -16.10 -32.76
CA VAL A 122 61.43 -16.30 -31.85
C VAL A 122 61.28 -17.55 -30.97
N GLY A 123 60.25 -18.38 -31.20
CA GLY A 123 60.01 -19.61 -30.43
C GLY A 123 59.46 -19.38 -29.03
N ALA A 124 59.02 -18.17 -28.69
CA ALA A 124 58.45 -17.83 -27.38
C ALA A 124 56.95 -18.17 -27.30
N HIS A 125 56.64 -19.47 -27.31
CA HIS A 125 55.26 -19.97 -27.42
C HIS A 125 54.32 -19.51 -26.29
N GLU A 126 54.81 -19.39 -25.06
CA GLU A 126 54.01 -18.89 -23.92
C GLU A 126 53.63 -17.41 -24.11
N HIS A 127 54.58 -16.59 -24.58
CA HIS A 127 54.35 -15.16 -24.80
C HIS A 127 53.36 -14.93 -25.94
N ARG A 128 53.39 -15.79 -26.97
CA ARG A 128 52.36 -15.82 -28.02
C ARG A 128 50.98 -16.11 -27.44
N ALA A 129 50.85 -17.12 -26.60
CA ALA A 129 49.56 -17.50 -26.00
C ALA A 129 49.00 -16.36 -25.12
N TRP A 130 49.84 -15.71 -24.31
CA TRP A 130 49.43 -14.56 -23.52
C TRP A 130 49.04 -13.35 -24.37
N ALA A 131 49.82 -13.05 -25.41
CA ALA A 131 49.51 -11.94 -26.31
C ALA A 131 48.18 -12.14 -27.05
N LEU A 132 47.88 -13.36 -27.51
CA LEU A 132 46.58 -13.68 -28.10
C LEU A 132 45.43 -13.53 -27.09
N LYS A 133 45.57 -14.08 -25.89
CA LYS A 133 44.56 -13.96 -24.84
C LYS A 133 44.30 -12.49 -24.46
N ALA A 134 45.36 -11.70 -24.33
CA ALA A 134 45.26 -10.28 -24.05
C ALA A 134 44.59 -9.53 -25.21
N ALA A 135 44.88 -9.89 -26.46
CA ALA A 135 44.24 -9.30 -27.63
C ALA A 135 42.74 -9.59 -27.68
N ASP A 136 42.31 -10.80 -27.35
CA ASP A 136 40.89 -11.17 -27.32
C ASP A 136 40.16 -10.47 -26.17
N ASN A 137 40.80 -10.34 -25.00
CA ASN A 137 40.25 -9.59 -23.88
C ASN A 137 40.08 -8.10 -24.23
N ALA A 138 41.09 -7.47 -24.84
CA ALA A 138 41.02 -6.07 -25.26
C ALA A 138 39.90 -5.87 -26.30
N LYS A 139 39.76 -6.81 -27.25
CA LYS A 139 38.66 -6.79 -28.22
C LYS A 139 37.30 -6.90 -27.54
N SER A 140 37.14 -7.83 -26.60
CA SER A 140 35.89 -8.02 -25.87
C SER A 140 35.52 -6.79 -25.02
N LEU A 141 36.50 -6.17 -24.36
CA LEU A 141 36.27 -4.96 -23.56
C LEU A 141 35.81 -3.78 -24.42
N ALA A 142 36.44 -3.54 -25.56
CA ALA A 142 36.02 -2.50 -26.48
C ALA A 142 34.58 -2.70 -26.99
N GLU A 143 34.18 -3.95 -27.26
CA GLU A 143 32.82 -4.25 -27.69
C GLU A 143 31.81 -3.99 -26.56
N ARG A 144 32.14 -4.35 -25.32
CA ARG A 144 31.33 -4.02 -24.15
C ARG A 144 31.21 -2.52 -23.93
N ILE A 145 32.27 -1.75 -24.18
CA ILE A 145 32.23 -0.28 -24.10
C ILE A 145 31.29 0.29 -25.17
N ARG A 146 31.34 -0.20 -26.41
CA ARG A 146 30.40 0.22 -27.46
C ARG A 146 28.95 -0.03 -27.07
N GLN A 147 28.66 -1.23 -26.57
CA GLN A 147 27.32 -1.58 -26.08
C GLN A 147 26.88 -0.69 -24.91
N ALA A 148 27.79 -0.37 -23.99
CA ALA A 148 27.51 0.52 -22.87
C ALA A 148 27.23 1.97 -23.33
N ILE A 149 27.93 2.45 -24.37
CA ILE A 149 27.68 3.77 -24.98
C ILE A 149 26.32 3.79 -25.68
N GLU A 150 26.00 2.74 -26.45
CA GLU A 150 24.71 2.62 -27.14
C GLU A 150 23.55 2.58 -26.14
N ALA A 151 23.67 1.77 -25.07
CA ALA A 151 22.69 1.70 -23.99
C ALA A 151 22.58 3.00 -23.17
N ALA A 152 23.61 3.85 -23.18
CA ALA A 152 23.58 5.18 -22.56
C ALA A 152 22.87 6.23 -23.43
N ALA A 153 22.75 5.97 -24.75
CA ALA A 153 22.05 6.84 -25.68
C ALA A 153 20.52 6.67 -25.65
N GLU A 154 20.02 5.59 -25.03
CA GLU A 154 18.58 5.41 -24.83
C GLU A 154 18.02 6.48 -23.88
N PRO A 155 16.88 7.13 -24.23
CA PRO A 155 16.26 8.13 -23.39
C PRO A 155 15.82 7.48 -22.07
N ALA A 156 16.24 8.07 -20.95
CA ALA A 156 15.80 7.63 -19.63
C ALA A 156 14.26 7.77 -19.53
N PRO A 157 13.58 6.86 -18.83
CA PRO A 157 12.16 7.05 -18.54
C PRO A 157 11.98 8.40 -17.83
N PRO A 158 10.93 9.17 -18.20
CA PRO A 158 10.66 10.43 -17.53
C PRO A 158 10.49 10.19 -16.04
N LEU A 159 11.01 11.11 -15.22
CA LEU A 159 10.80 11.04 -13.79
C LEU A 159 9.28 11.04 -13.54
N ALA A 160 8.81 10.18 -12.64
CA ALA A 160 7.37 9.97 -12.45
C ALA A 160 6.59 11.26 -12.12
N ASP A 161 7.27 12.30 -11.63
CA ASP A 161 6.69 13.60 -11.31
C ASP A 161 6.98 14.70 -12.33
N THR A 162 7.88 14.52 -13.32
CA THR A 162 8.12 15.60 -14.32
C THR A 162 6.87 15.88 -15.13
N ALA A 163 6.15 14.86 -15.60
CA ALA A 163 4.91 15.08 -16.34
C ALA A 163 3.82 15.81 -15.51
N ARG A 164 3.77 15.56 -14.19
CA ARG A 164 2.85 16.26 -13.28
C ARG A 164 3.27 17.71 -13.06
N LEU A 165 4.58 17.95 -12.92
CA LEU A 165 5.13 19.30 -12.74
C LEU A 165 4.98 20.12 -14.00
N ASP A 166 5.32 19.57 -15.17
CA ASP A 166 5.15 20.21 -16.47
C ASP A 166 3.67 20.58 -16.69
N TRP A 167 2.75 19.64 -16.40
CA TRP A 167 1.32 19.91 -16.46
C TRP A 167 0.86 20.99 -15.47
N LEU A 168 1.38 21.00 -14.23
CA LEU A 168 1.06 22.05 -13.27
C LEU A 168 1.63 23.40 -13.69
N GLU A 169 2.80 23.46 -14.33
CA GLU A 169 3.36 24.70 -14.86
C GLU A 169 2.50 25.26 -16.00
N GLU A 170 1.93 24.39 -16.83
CA GLU A 170 1.07 24.80 -17.95
C GLU A 170 -0.35 25.19 -17.51
N THR A 171 -0.93 24.45 -16.57
CA THR A 171 -2.38 24.50 -16.29
C THR A 171 -2.72 25.14 -14.94
N ALA A 172 -1.81 25.15 -13.98
CA ALA A 172 -2.09 25.68 -12.65
C ALA A 172 -1.83 27.18 -12.54
N SER A 173 -2.61 27.85 -11.69
CA SER A 173 -2.44 29.26 -11.34
C SER A 173 -1.85 29.40 -9.94
N GLY A 174 -0.92 30.33 -9.75
CA GLY A 174 -0.26 30.58 -8.48
C GLY A 174 -0.63 31.91 -7.83
N SER A 175 -0.74 31.96 -6.51
CA SER A 175 -0.83 33.20 -5.73
C SER A 175 0.05 33.13 -4.48
N ALA A 176 0.85 34.18 -4.23
CA ALA A 176 1.67 34.30 -3.05
C ALA A 176 1.05 35.31 -2.07
N VAL A 177 0.72 34.87 -0.85
CA VAL A 177 0.19 35.72 0.22
C VAL A 177 0.91 35.38 1.52
N SER A 178 1.55 36.39 2.13
CA SER A 178 2.16 36.31 3.47
C SER A 178 3.01 35.04 3.67
N ASP A 179 4.11 34.93 2.92
CA ASP A 179 5.08 33.82 2.96
C ASP A 179 4.54 32.43 2.54
N THR A 180 3.30 32.34 2.06
CA THR A 180 2.70 31.10 1.55
C THR A 180 2.40 31.22 0.06
N PHE A 181 2.85 30.24 -0.72
CA PHE A 181 2.49 30.10 -2.13
C PHE A 181 1.36 29.09 -2.28
N TYR A 182 0.25 29.53 -2.86
CA TYR A 182 -0.92 28.70 -3.18
C TYR A 182 -0.93 28.37 -4.66
N LEU A 183 -1.11 27.10 -4.99
CA LEU A 183 -1.27 26.61 -6.35
C LEU A 183 -2.72 26.14 -6.53
N TYR A 184 -3.37 26.58 -7.59
CA TYR A 184 -4.77 26.30 -7.91
C TYR A 184 -4.88 25.65 -9.29
N PHE A 185 -5.63 24.56 -9.40
CA PHE A 185 -5.94 23.90 -10.67
C PHE A 185 -7.32 23.24 -10.59
N THR A 186 -7.94 22.99 -11.74
CA THR A 186 -9.31 22.45 -11.83
C THR A 186 -9.27 20.92 -11.82
N VAL A 187 -10.10 20.29 -10.97
CA VAL A 187 -10.12 18.81 -10.79
C VAL A 187 -11.50 18.20 -11.13
N GLY A 188 -12.44 19.02 -11.61
CA GLY A 188 -13.82 18.62 -11.95
C GLY A 188 -14.78 18.51 -10.77
N GLN A 189 -16.08 18.46 -11.07
CA GLN A 189 -17.16 18.48 -10.06
C GLN A 189 -17.38 17.14 -9.33
N THR A 190 -16.86 16.03 -9.87
CA THR A 190 -17.00 14.68 -9.29
C THR A 190 -15.90 14.33 -8.30
N PHE A 191 -15.00 15.28 -8.01
CA PHE A 191 -13.83 15.02 -7.20
C PHE A 191 -14.13 15.00 -5.70
N GLN A 192 -14.49 13.84 -5.16
CA GLN A 192 -14.61 13.61 -3.72
C GLN A 192 -13.25 13.26 -3.12
N GLY A 193 -12.48 14.30 -2.74
CA GLY A 193 -11.39 14.27 -1.77
C GLY A 193 -10.34 13.15 -1.91
N PRO A 194 -9.19 13.38 -2.54
CA PRO A 194 -8.13 12.39 -2.64
C PRO A 194 -7.36 12.33 -1.31
N ALA A 195 -6.80 11.17 -1.00
CA ALA A 195 -5.90 11.01 0.14
C ALA A 195 -4.54 11.75 -0.03
N SER A 196 -4.25 12.31 -1.21
CA SER A 196 -2.98 13.03 -1.48
C SER A 196 -3.05 14.03 -2.64
N PHE A 197 -2.15 15.01 -2.63
CA PHE A 197 -1.96 16.00 -3.70
C PHE A 197 -1.68 15.36 -5.07
N ARG A 198 -0.85 14.31 -5.13
CA ARG A 198 -0.53 13.62 -6.39
C ARG A 198 -1.77 13.00 -7.05
N ALA A 199 -2.65 12.39 -6.27
CA ALA A 199 -3.89 11.82 -6.77
C ALA A 199 -4.87 12.89 -7.29
N ALA A 200 -4.80 14.13 -6.77
CA ALA A 200 -5.55 15.25 -7.34
C ALA A 200 -5.08 15.63 -8.73
N ILE A 201 -3.76 15.68 -8.92
CA ILE A 201 -3.16 15.99 -10.22
C ILE A 201 -3.49 14.89 -11.22
N ASP A 202 -3.31 13.62 -10.85
CA ASP A 202 -3.58 12.48 -11.74
C ASP A 202 -5.05 12.46 -12.20
N HIS A 203 -5.99 12.76 -11.32
CA HIS A 203 -7.41 12.86 -11.67
C HIS A 203 -7.69 14.03 -12.62
N ALA A 204 -7.11 15.20 -12.35
CA ALA A 204 -7.27 16.38 -13.20
C ALA A 204 -6.71 16.13 -14.62
N MET A 205 -5.49 15.57 -14.72
CA MET A 205 -4.87 15.21 -15.99
C MET A 205 -5.71 14.20 -16.77
N ALA A 206 -6.25 13.17 -16.11
CA ALA A 206 -7.09 12.17 -16.76
C ALA A 206 -8.42 12.76 -17.27
N GLN A 207 -9.02 13.70 -16.52
CA GLN A 207 -10.25 14.37 -16.95
C GLN A 207 -10.01 15.27 -18.16
N GLU A 208 -8.91 16.04 -18.18
CA GLU A 208 -8.55 16.88 -19.32
C GLU A 208 -8.31 16.04 -20.59
N GLN A 209 -7.66 14.88 -20.46
CA GLN A 209 -7.50 13.94 -21.57
C GLN A 209 -8.83 13.38 -22.09
N LEU A 210 -9.79 13.14 -21.19
CA LEU A 210 -11.14 12.69 -21.57
C LEU A 210 -11.94 13.79 -22.26
N GLU A 211 -11.81 15.05 -21.81
CA GLU A 211 -12.45 16.21 -22.42
C GLU A 211 -11.82 16.56 -23.78
N ALA A 212 -10.51 16.40 -23.94
CA ALA A 212 -9.83 16.60 -25.22
C ALA A 212 -10.14 15.50 -26.26
N ALA A 213 -10.61 14.33 -25.81
CA ALA A 213 -10.97 13.20 -26.66
C ALA A 213 -12.46 13.15 -27.04
N ALA A 214 -13.30 14.03 -26.47
CA ALA A 214 -14.74 14.13 -26.71
C ALA A 214 -15.07 15.22 -27.74
#